data_AF-A0A263HEU0-F1
#
_entry.id   AF-A0A263HEU0-F1
#
_cell.length_a   1.000
_cell.length_b   1.000
_cell.length_c   1.000
_cell.angle_alpha   90.00
_cell.angle_beta   90.00
_cell.angle_gamma   90.00
#
_symmetry.space_group_name_H-M   'P 1'
#
loop_
_entity.id
_entity.type
_entity.pdbx_description
1 polymer ?
#
loop_
_entity_poly.entity_id
_entity_poly.type
_entity_poly.pdbx_seq_one_letter_code
_entity_poly.pdbx_strand_id
1 'polypeptide(L)'
;MMKLGHNVTGIQLGILLGCISYKFLNFNLLSSIMISYCAYKGANAPDFLEISWFDKKKMMRKSIIKHRTYTHWTLFWVFAFSLSLYGYFAYSLNWIYVISFILGVFLHLIFDLPNPSGIPLFFPTRRKKTLNLWKSGEHERLICTITGLMVICALYFMYKQELRYFLQNPSGAIQHIINQLFADTISFLKEALNYLKMLINSW
;
A
#
# COMPACT_ATOMS: atom_id res chain seq x y z
N MET A 1 12.59 10.93 0.40
CA MET A 1 12.30 11.04 -1.06
C MET A 1 11.40 12.27 -1.30
N MET A 2 11.04 12.67 -2.53
CA MET A 2 10.00 13.70 -2.72
C MET A 2 8.62 13.06 -2.85
N LYS A 3 7.58 13.88 -2.78
CA LYS A 3 6.18 13.45 -2.89
C LYS A 3 5.91 12.59 -4.14
N LEU A 4 6.51 12.92 -5.29
CA LEU A 4 6.35 12.15 -6.52
C LEU A 4 6.92 10.74 -6.37
N GLY A 5 8.14 10.60 -5.85
CA GLY A 5 8.72 9.29 -5.58
C GLY A 5 7.89 8.46 -4.60
N HIS A 6 7.33 9.07 -3.55
CA HIS A 6 6.45 8.37 -2.60
C HIS A 6 5.16 7.88 -3.26
N ASN A 7 4.58 8.67 -4.17
CA ASN A 7 3.44 8.24 -4.97
C ASN A 7 3.78 7.06 -5.88
N VAL A 8 4.87 7.15 -6.64
CA VAL A 8 5.26 6.12 -7.61
C VAL A 8 5.56 4.80 -6.90
N THR A 9 6.40 4.84 -5.87
CA THR A 9 6.74 3.64 -5.08
C THR A 9 5.53 3.08 -4.31
N GLY A 10 4.62 3.95 -3.84
CA GLY A 10 3.36 3.55 -3.24
C GLY A 10 2.42 2.82 -4.20
N ILE A 11 2.30 3.29 -5.45
CA ILE A 11 1.54 2.62 -6.51
C ILE A 11 2.16 1.24 -6.80
N GLN A 12 3.48 1.18 -6.95
CA GLN A 12 4.22 -0.06 -7.21
C GLN A 12 4.00 -1.11 -6.12
N LEU A 13 4.10 -0.71 -4.84
CA LEU A 13 3.78 -1.60 -3.72
C LEU A 13 2.31 -1.99 -3.72
N GLY A 14 1.39 -1.06 -4.01
CA GLY A 14 -0.04 -1.35 -4.10
C GLY A 14 -0.34 -2.43 -5.13
N ILE A 15 0.19 -2.30 -6.35
CA ILE A 15 0.06 -3.31 -7.42
C ILE A 15 0.56 -4.68 -6.94
N LEU A 16 1.76 -4.72 -6.33
CA LEU A 16 2.35 -5.96 -5.85
C LEU A 16 1.47 -6.62 -4.78
N LEU A 17 1.03 -5.87 -3.77
CA LEU A 17 0.21 -6.39 -2.68
C LEU A 17 -1.18 -6.84 -3.15
N GLY A 18 -1.80 -6.11 -4.07
CA GLY A 18 -3.09 -6.51 -4.68
C GLY A 18 -2.97 -7.80 -5.49
N CYS A 19 -1.90 -7.96 -6.28
CA CYS A 19 -1.66 -9.21 -7.01
C CYS A 19 -1.38 -10.37 -6.06
N ILE A 20 -0.60 -10.15 -4.99
CA ILE A 20 -0.35 -11.18 -3.97
C ILE A 20 -1.64 -11.57 -3.26
N SER A 21 -2.48 -10.60 -2.88
CA SER A 21 -3.73 -10.88 -2.17
C SER A 21 -4.71 -11.67 -3.02
N TYR A 22 -4.84 -11.33 -4.31
CA TYR A 22 -5.71 -12.04 -5.24
C TYR A 22 -5.19 -13.46 -5.49
N LYS A 23 -3.90 -13.61 -5.79
CA LYS A 23 -3.33 -14.88 -6.25
C LYS A 23 -3.05 -15.89 -5.13
N PHE A 24 -2.53 -15.42 -3.99
CA PHE A 24 -2.01 -16.31 -2.95
C PHE A 24 -2.84 -16.30 -1.68
N LEU A 25 -3.57 -15.22 -1.40
CA LEU A 25 -4.39 -15.10 -0.19
C LEU A 25 -5.88 -15.30 -0.47
N ASN A 26 -6.26 -15.62 -1.72
CA ASN A 26 -7.63 -15.89 -2.17
C ASN A 26 -8.63 -14.76 -1.86
N PHE A 27 -8.17 -13.52 -1.80
CA PHE A 27 -9.10 -12.38 -1.74
C PHE A 27 -9.74 -12.17 -3.10
N ASN A 28 -11.03 -11.83 -3.12
CA ASN A 28 -11.71 -11.45 -4.34
C ASN A 28 -11.08 -10.19 -4.98
N LEU A 29 -11.45 -9.91 -6.23
CA LEU A 29 -10.89 -8.78 -6.99
C LEU A 29 -11.10 -7.44 -6.28
N LEU A 30 -12.30 -7.19 -5.74
CA LEU A 30 -12.63 -5.93 -5.09
C LEU A 30 -11.77 -5.70 -3.83
N SER A 31 -11.66 -6.70 -2.95
CA SER A 31 -10.79 -6.67 -1.78
C SER A 31 -9.33 -6.46 -2.16
N SER A 32 -8.87 -7.08 -3.24
CA SER A 32 -7.49 -6.91 -3.74
C SER A 32 -7.23 -5.51 -4.30
N ILE A 33 -8.22 -4.88 -4.94
CA ILE A 33 -8.16 -3.47 -5.34
C ILE A 33 -8.13 -2.57 -4.10
N MET A 34 -8.95 -2.86 -3.08
CA MET A 34 -8.95 -2.11 -1.82
C MET A 34 -7.61 -2.24 -1.07
N ILE A 35 -7.01 -3.43 -1.04
CA ILE A 35 -5.66 -3.67 -0.49
C ILE A 35 -4.62 -2.80 -1.22
N SER A 36 -4.65 -2.80 -2.56
CA SER A 36 -3.79 -1.94 -3.38
C SER A 36 -3.93 -0.47 -3.03
N TYR A 37 -5.17 0.01 -2.91
CA TYR A 37 -5.48 1.39 -2.58
C TYR A 37 -5.02 1.76 -1.17
N CYS A 38 -5.26 0.90 -0.18
CA CYS A 38 -4.79 1.09 1.19
C CYS A 38 -3.28 1.23 1.26
N ALA A 39 -2.52 0.36 0.57
CA ALA A 39 -1.06 0.45 0.50
C ALA A 39 -0.58 1.76 -0.12
N TYR A 40 -1.17 2.20 -1.23
CA TYR A 40 -0.87 3.49 -1.86
C TYR A 40 -1.15 4.67 -0.92
N LYS A 41 -2.30 4.67 -0.24
CA LYS A 41 -2.65 5.72 0.73
C LYS A 41 -1.71 5.70 1.93
N GLY A 42 -1.31 4.52 2.38
CA GLY A 42 -0.32 4.31 3.43
C GLY A 42 1.04 4.91 3.11
N ALA A 43 1.54 4.69 1.89
CA ALA A 43 2.82 5.25 1.42
C ALA A 43 2.87 6.78 1.40
N ASN A 44 1.71 7.44 1.43
CA ASN A 44 1.58 8.89 1.51
C ASN A 44 1.13 9.39 2.89
N ALA A 45 0.76 8.48 3.80
CA ALA A 45 0.14 8.83 5.06
C ALA A 45 1.06 9.64 5.98
N PRO A 46 2.37 9.35 6.13
CA PRO A 46 3.23 10.14 7.02
C PRO A 46 3.25 11.63 6.67
N ASP A 47 3.30 11.97 5.39
CA ASP A 47 3.26 13.36 4.90
C ASP A 47 1.84 13.95 4.92
N PHE A 48 0.84 13.17 4.53
CA PHE A 48 -0.55 13.63 4.49
C PHE A 48 -1.07 13.97 5.91
N LEU A 49 -0.77 13.11 6.88
CA LEU A 49 -1.18 13.26 8.28
C LEU A 49 -0.47 14.43 8.98
N GLU A 50 0.55 15.04 8.38
CA GLU A 50 1.13 16.27 8.91
C GLU A 50 0.19 17.47 8.80
N ILE A 51 -0.81 17.37 7.91
CA ILE A 51 -1.76 18.43 7.58
C ILE A 51 -0.99 19.70 7.23
N SER A 52 -0.21 19.62 6.16
CA SER A 52 0.65 20.72 5.71
C SER A 52 0.03 21.52 4.58
N TRP A 53 0.26 22.82 4.59
CA TRP A 53 -0.16 23.75 3.54
C TRP A 53 0.95 24.76 3.24
N PHE A 54 0.88 25.39 2.07
CA PHE A 54 1.81 26.46 1.70
C PHE A 54 1.20 27.82 2.05
N ASP A 55 1.85 28.54 2.97
CA ASP A 55 1.45 29.90 3.33
C ASP A 55 2.03 30.87 2.28
N LYS A 56 1.19 31.28 1.33
CA LYS A 56 1.58 32.20 0.25
C LYS A 56 2.06 33.56 0.76
N LYS A 57 1.57 34.03 1.93
CA LYS A 57 1.98 35.33 2.49
C LYS A 57 3.39 35.28 3.06
N LYS A 58 3.76 34.16 3.67
CA LYS A 58 5.07 33.95 4.29
C LYS A 58 6.05 33.17 3.40
N MET A 59 5.63 32.80 2.19
CA MET A 59 6.39 31.99 1.23
C MET A 59 7.02 30.74 1.88
N MET A 60 6.29 30.09 2.79
CA MET A 60 6.81 28.97 3.58
C MET A 60 5.77 27.86 3.76
N ARG A 61 6.23 26.61 3.85
CA ARG A 61 5.39 25.47 4.23
C ARG A 61 5.11 25.52 5.73
N LYS A 62 3.83 25.42 6.10
CA LYS A 62 3.37 25.21 7.48
C LYS A 62 2.70 23.85 7.60
N SER A 63 2.71 23.29 8.81
CA SER A 63 2.01 22.05 9.12
C SER A 63 1.54 22.06 10.56
N ILE A 64 0.43 21.36 10.83
CA ILE A 64 -0.09 21.17 12.20
C ILE A 64 0.89 20.29 12.98
N ILE A 65 1.25 19.15 12.40
CA ILE A 65 2.29 18.28 12.95
C ILE A 65 3.59 18.58 12.22
N LYS A 66 4.65 18.88 12.98
CA LYS A 66 5.95 19.21 12.42
C LYS A 66 6.48 18.07 11.55
N HIS A 67 7.03 18.42 10.38
CA HIS A 67 7.53 17.42 9.43
C HIS A 67 8.55 16.47 10.05
N ARG A 68 8.39 15.16 9.80
CA ARG A 68 9.24 14.07 10.33
C ARG A 68 9.32 14.06 11.86
N THR A 69 8.16 14.17 12.51
CA THR A 69 8.01 13.97 13.97
C THR A 69 7.06 12.80 14.25
N TYR A 70 5.85 13.07 14.78
CA TYR A 70 4.90 12.05 15.20
C TYR A 70 4.43 11.15 14.06
N THR A 71 4.13 11.71 12.89
CA THR A 71 3.64 10.92 11.73
C THR A 71 4.72 10.02 11.12
N HIS A 72 5.99 10.29 11.42
CA HIS A 72 7.14 9.50 10.96
C HIS A 72 7.77 8.67 12.08
N TRP A 73 7.09 8.56 13.22
CA TRP A 73 7.60 7.84 14.37
C TRP A 73 7.53 6.33 14.12
N THR A 74 8.68 5.71 13.86
CA THR A 74 8.75 4.31 13.40
C THR A 74 8.17 3.35 14.44
N LEU A 75 8.49 3.52 15.72
CA LEU A 75 8.00 2.62 16.77
C LEU A 75 6.46 2.64 16.90
N PHE A 76 5.83 3.80 16.67
CA PHE A 76 4.36 3.88 16.64
C PHE A 76 3.78 3.01 15.52
N TRP A 77 4.36 3.07 14.32
CA TRP A 77 3.89 2.27 13.19
C TRP A 77 4.18 0.78 13.36
N VAL A 78 5.30 0.42 14.01
CA VAL A 78 5.59 -0.97 14.41
C VAL A 78 4.53 -1.48 15.39
N PHE A 79 4.19 -0.70 16.41
CA PHE A 79 3.13 -1.07 17.36
C PHE A 79 1.77 -1.21 16.66
N ALA A 80 1.41 -0.25 15.79
CA ALA A 80 0.18 -0.32 15.01
C ALA A 80 0.15 -1.55 14.08
N PHE A 81 1.30 -1.95 13.52
CA PHE A 81 1.42 -3.16 12.71
C PHE A 81 1.22 -4.42 13.55
N SER A 82 1.83 -4.51 14.73
CA SER A 82 1.63 -5.64 15.64
C SER A 82 0.16 -5.76 16.07
N LEU A 83 -0.50 -4.63 16.36
CA LEU A 83 -1.91 -4.62 16.71
C LEU A 83 -2.81 -5.04 15.53
N SER A 84 -2.50 -4.60 14.32
CA SER A 84 -3.28 -4.99 13.14
C SER A 84 -3.07 -6.46 12.76
N LEU A 85 -1.88 -7.01 12.95
CA LEU A 85 -1.62 -8.44 12.85
C LEU A 85 -2.42 -9.24 13.88
N TYR A 86 -2.40 -8.82 15.15
CA TYR A 86 -3.22 -9.43 16.17
C TYR A 86 -4.70 -9.38 15.78
N GLY A 87 -5.18 -8.23 15.28
CA GLY A 87 -6.55 -8.08 14.81
C GLY A 87 -6.93 -9.02 13.66
N TYR A 88 -6.00 -9.23 12.72
CA TYR A 88 -6.17 -10.14 11.59
C TYR A 88 -6.35 -11.59 12.04
N PHE A 89 -5.52 -12.06 12.98
CA PHE A 89 -5.59 -13.43 13.46
C PHE A 89 -6.69 -13.67 14.50
N ALA A 90 -6.98 -12.69 15.36
CA ALA A 90 -7.90 -12.85 16.48
C ALA A 90 -9.35 -12.49 16.19
N TYR A 91 -9.62 -11.61 15.21
CA TYR A 91 -10.97 -11.06 15.01
C TYR A 91 -11.48 -11.12 13.57
N SER A 92 -10.73 -10.63 12.58
CA SER A 92 -11.27 -10.52 11.21
C SER A 92 -10.20 -10.38 10.13
N LEU A 93 -10.40 -11.05 8.99
CA LEU A 93 -9.55 -10.88 7.81
C LEU A 93 -9.55 -9.43 7.28
N ASN A 94 -10.56 -8.62 7.61
CA ASN A 94 -10.64 -7.20 7.19
C ASN A 94 -9.48 -6.35 7.73
N TRP A 95 -8.77 -6.80 8.77
CA TRP A 95 -7.56 -6.13 9.23
C TRP A 95 -6.44 -6.12 8.18
N ILE A 96 -6.54 -6.92 7.12
CA ILE A 96 -5.62 -6.88 5.97
C ILE A 96 -5.54 -5.50 5.33
N TYR A 97 -6.63 -4.72 5.33
CA TYR A 97 -6.64 -3.36 4.79
C TYR A 97 -5.75 -2.42 5.63
N VAL A 98 -5.79 -2.58 6.96
CA VAL A 98 -4.96 -1.82 7.89
C VAL A 98 -3.50 -2.25 7.78
N ILE A 99 -3.24 -3.55 7.72
CA ILE A 99 -1.90 -4.12 7.48
C ILE A 99 -1.31 -3.53 6.19
N SER A 100 -2.07 -3.56 5.09
CA SER A 100 -1.64 -3.06 3.78
C SER A 100 -1.32 -1.56 3.82
N PHE A 101 -2.15 -0.77 4.50
CA PHE A 101 -1.87 0.65 4.74
C PHE A 101 -0.55 0.84 5.51
N ILE A 102 -0.31 0.07 6.56
CA ILE A 102 0.91 0.21 7.37
C ILE A 102 2.15 -0.25 6.60
N LEU A 103 2.04 -1.28 5.74
CA LEU A 103 3.13 -1.67 4.83
C LEU A 103 3.51 -0.52 3.89
N GLY A 104 2.52 0.23 3.39
CA GLY A 104 2.76 1.48 2.67
C GLY A 104 3.54 2.50 3.51
N VAL A 105 3.15 2.70 4.77
CA VAL A 105 3.87 3.60 5.68
C VAL A 105 5.33 3.15 5.88
N PHE A 106 5.58 1.85 6.06
CA PHE A 106 6.96 1.36 6.19
C PHE A 106 7.79 1.63 4.95
N LEU A 107 7.22 1.45 3.75
CA LEU A 107 7.90 1.81 2.51
C LEU A 107 8.29 3.29 2.49
N HIS A 108 7.39 4.17 2.92
CA HIS A 108 7.66 5.60 3.05
C HIS A 108 8.86 5.86 3.98
N LEU A 109 8.81 5.28 5.19
CA LEU A 109 9.86 5.46 6.20
C LEU A 109 11.22 4.92 5.72
N ILE A 110 11.23 3.77 5.04
CA ILE A 110 12.45 3.17 4.48
C ILE A 110 13.09 4.12 3.46
N PHE A 111 12.31 4.72 2.57
CA PHE A 111 12.85 5.68 1.59
C PHE A 111 13.17 7.07 2.14
N ASP A 112 12.87 7.29 3.41
CA ASP A 112 13.23 8.51 4.13
C ASP A 112 14.47 8.36 5.03
N LEU A 113 14.89 7.12 5.33
CA LEU A 113 16.12 6.83 6.07
C LEU A 113 17.42 7.29 5.37
N PRO A 114 17.59 7.15 4.04
CA PRO A 114 18.79 7.61 3.33
C PRO A 114 19.03 9.12 3.43
N ASN A 115 17.97 9.90 3.65
CA ASN A 115 18.01 11.35 3.66
C ASN A 115 18.68 11.89 4.94
N PRO A 116 19.58 12.90 4.85
CA PRO A 116 20.19 13.56 6.01
C PRO A 116 19.20 13.99 7.11
N SER A 117 17.96 14.35 6.74
CA SER A 117 16.92 14.73 7.73
C SER A 117 16.57 13.59 8.70
N GLY A 118 16.69 12.34 8.24
CA GLY A 118 16.33 11.13 8.96
C GLY A 118 14.86 11.04 9.37
N ILE A 119 14.57 10.02 10.18
CA ILE A 119 13.27 9.79 10.82
C ILE A 119 13.44 9.43 12.31
N PRO A 120 12.46 9.73 13.18
CA PRO A 120 12.49 9.33 14.58
C PRO A 120 12.15 7.84 14.74
N LEU A 121 13.10 7.03 15.23
CA LEU A 121 12.81 5.61 15.51
C LEU A 121 12.04 5.43 16.83
N PHE A 122 12.65 5.86 17.95
CA PHE A 122 12.14 5.56 19.29
C PHE A 122 11.27 6.66 19.91
N PHE A 123 11.62 7.92 19.71
CA PHE A 123 10.89 9.06 20.27
C PHE A 123 10.58 10.09 19.18
N PRO A 124 9.34 10.59 19.09
CA PRO A 124 8.86 11.37 17.94
C PRO A 124 9.55 12.73 17.77
N THR A 125 10.10 13.31 18.84
CA THR A 125 10.67 14.66 18.85
C THR A 125 12.17 14.70 19.15
N ARG A 126 12.81 13.54 19.38
CA ARG A 126 14.23 13.46 19.75
C ARG A 126 15.11 13.17 18.52
N ARG A 127 16.36 12.73 18.77
CA ARG A 127 17.36 12.42 17.72
C ARG A 127 16.75 11.52 16.64
N LYS A 128 16.81 12.01 15.41
CA LYS A 128 16.43 11.27 14.20
C LYS A 128 17.57 10.35 13.79
N LYS A 129 17.24 9.22 13.18
CA LYS A 129 18.20 8.30 12.58
C LYS A 129 18.20 8.50 11.08
N THR A 130 19.39 8.52 10.50
CA THR A 130 19.64 8.70 9.08
C THR A 130 20.82 7.83 8.68
N LEU A 131 20.79 7.32 7.45
CA LEU A 131 21.94 6.67 6.81
C LEU A 131 22.84 7.69 6.09
N ASN A 132 22.34 8.92 5.87
CA ASN A 132 23.04 10.01 5.21
C ASN A 132 23.71 9.61 3.88
N LEU A 133 22.97 8.86 3.05
CA LEU A 133 23.49 8.33 1.78
C LEU A 133 23.34 9.33 0.63
N TRP A 134 22.23 10.08 0.60
CA TRP A 134 21.93 11.06 -0.46
C TRP A 134 20.87 12.08 -0.01
N LYS A 135 20.80 13.23 -0.66
CA LYS A 135 19.85 14.31 -0.34
C LYS A 135 18.43 13.99 -0.83
N SER A 136 17.42 14.69 -0.30
CA SER A 136 16.04 14.59 -0.78
C SER A 136 15.95 14.76 -2.30
N GLY A 137 15.30 13.82 -2.99
CA GLY A 137 15.10 13.87 -4.45
C GLY A 137 16.29 13.40 -5.28
N GLU A 138 17.46 13.26 -4.66
CA GLU A 138 18.62 12.63 -5.27
C GLU A 138 18.34 11.14 -5.49
N HIS A 139 18.69 10.64 -6.68
CA HIS A 139 18.40 9.27 -7.14
C HIS A 139 16.92 8.84 -7.17
N GLU A 140 15.95 9.76 -7.01
CA GLU A 140 14.53 9.40 -6.99
C GLU A 140 14.09 8.60 -8.22
N ARG A 141 14.48 9.06 -9.42
CA ARG A 141 14.16 8.35 -10.67
C ARG A 141 14.74 6.95 -10.67
N LEU A 142 16.00 6.79 -10.25
CA LEU A 142 16.68 5.50 -10.21
C LEU A 142 15.98 4.54 -9.24
N ILE A 143 15.63 5.01 -8.04
CA ILE A 143 14.91 4.22 -7.03
C ILE A 143 13.57 3.76 -7.58
N CYS A 144 12.78 4.68 -8.15
CA CYS A 144 11.49 4.38 -8.77
C CYS A 144 11.61 3.39 -9.94
N THR A 145 12.67 3.49 -10.75
CA THR A 145 12.92 2.55 -11.84
C THR A 145 13.29 1.18 -11.32
N ILE A 146 14.22 1.08 -10.36
CA ILE A 146 14.65 -0.21 -9.78
C ILE A 146 13.48 -0.92 -9.11
N THR A 147 12.73 -0.21 -8.26
CA THR A 147 11.55 -0.76 -7.59
C THR A 147 10.46 -1.17 -8.58
N GLY A 148 10.25 -0.38 -9.63
CA GLY A 148 9.34 -0.75 -10.73
C GLY A 148 9.78 -2.02 -11.45
N LEU A 149 11.06 -2.15 -11.78
CA LEU A 149 11.62 -3.37 -12.39
C LEU A 149 11.47 -4.57 -11.47
N MET A 150 11.71 -4.41 -10.16
CA MET A 150 11.50 -5.48 -9.17
C MET A 150 10.04 -5.94 -9.14
N VAL A 151 9.08 -5.00 -9.19
CA VAL A 151 7.65 -5.34 -9.27
C VAL A 151 7.33 -6.07 -10.58
N ILE A 152 7.83 -5.59 -11.73
CA ILE A 152 7.63 -6.26 -13.03
C ILE A 152 8.20 -7.68 -13.00
N CYS A 153 9.42 -7.86 -12.47
CA CYS A 153 10.03 -9.17 -12.31
C CYS A 153 9.19 -10.08 -11.40
N ALA A 154 8.72 -9.57 -10.26
CA ALA A 154 7.86 -10.32 -9.36
C ALA A 154 6.57 -10.76 -10.04
N LEU A 155 5.89 -9.85 -10.75
CA LEU A 155 4.68 -10.15 -11.51
C LEU A 155 4.92 -11.16 -12.62
N TYR A 156 6.04 -11.05 -13.35
CA TYR A 156 6.44 -12.06 -14.33
C TYR A 156 6.56 -13.44 -13.69
N PHE A 157 7.30 -13.58 -12.59
CA PHE A 157 7.45 -14.87 -11.91
C PHE A 157 6.14 -15.41 -11.35
N MET A 158 5.29 -14.51 -10.83
CA MET A 158 3.96 -14.86 -10.35
C MET A 158 3.10 -15.42 -11.49
N TYR A 159 3.01 -14.72 -12.63
CA TYR A 159 2.05 -15.02 -13.71
C TYR A 159 2.66 -15.72 -14.93
N LYS A 160 3.90 -16.22 -14.86
CA LYS A 160 4.60 -16.82 -16.02
C LYS A 160 3.86 -18.01 -16.64
N GLN A 161 3.12 -18.79 -15.84
CA GLN A 161 2.41 -19.98 -16.35
C GLN A 161 1.16 -19.56 -17.11
N GLU A 162 0.39 -18.63 -16.55
CA GLU A 162 -0.80 -18.04 -17.16
C GLU A 162 -0.45 -17.25 -18.42
N LEU A 163 0.68 -16.54 -18.41
CA LEU A 163 1.21 -15.85 -19.59
C LEU A 163 1.56 -16.86 -20.69
N ARG A 164 2.21 -17.98 -20.35
CA ARG A 164 2.49 -19.05 -21.33
C ARG A 164 1.20 -19.66 -21.89
N TYR A 165 0.21 -19.91 -21.03
CA TYR A 165 -1.09 -20.42 -21.46
C TYR A 165 -1.80 -19.44 -22.40
N PHE A 166 -1.81 -18.14 -22.06
CA PHE A 166 -2.39 -17.09 -22.90
C PHE A 166 -1.71 -17.03 -24.28
N LEU A 167 -0.38 -17.09 -24.32
CA LEU A 167 0.38 -17.06 -25.57
C LEU A 167 0.13 -18.30 -26.46
N GLN A 168 -0.16 -19.45 -25.85
CA GLN A 168 -0.45 -20.70 -26.56
C GLN A 168 -1.93 -20.81 -26.99
N ASN A 169 -2.85 -20.27 -26.20
CA ASN A 169 -4.29 -20.38 -26.41
C ASN A 169 -5.02 -19.08 -26.00
N PRO A 170 -4.91 -18.00 -26.80
CA PRO A 170 -5.43 -16.69 -26.41
C PRO A 170 -6.96 -16.68 -26.29
N SER A 171 -7.67 -17.35 -27.19
CA SER A 171 -9.14 -17.44 -27.14
C SER A 171 -9.63 -18.20 -25.92
N GLY A 172 -9.01 -19.34 -25.60
CA GLY A 172 -9.32 -20.10 -24.39
C GLY A 172 -9.01 -19.34 -23.11
N ALA A 173 -7.91 -18.58 -23.09
CA ALA A 173 -7.57 -17.73 -21.95
C ALA A 173 -8.55 -16.57 -21.75
N ILE A 174 -8.96 -15.90 -22.84
CA ILE A 174 -10.00 -14.85 -22.78
C ILE A 174 -11.32 -15.44 -22.27
N GLN A 175 -11.74 -16.59 -22.80
CA GLN A 175 -12.97 -17.24 -22.33
C GLN A 175 -12.89 -17.60 -20.84
N HIS A 176 -11.74 -18.10 -20.38
CA HIS A 176 -11.52 -18.40 -18.98
C HIS A 176 -11.63 -17.16 -18.09
N ILE A 177 -11.00 -16.04 -18.48
CA ILE A 177 -11.08 -14.76 -17.76
C ILE A 177 -12.52 -14.26 -17.70
N ILE A 178 -13.25 -14.29 -18.83
CA ILE A 178 -14.66 -13.88 -18.89
C ILE A 178 -15.50 -14.73 -17.92
N ASN A 179 -15.36 -16.06 -18.00
CA ASN A 179 -16.10 -16.97 -17.13
C ASN A 179 -15.80 -16.71 -15.65
N GLN A 180 -14.55 -16.42 -15.31
CA GLN A 180 -14.13 -16.12 -13.94
C GLN A 180 -14.68 -14.77 -13.45
N LEU A 181 -14.65 -13.73 -14.28
CA LEU A 181 -15.25 -12.43 -13.96
C LEU A 181 -16.77 -12.55 -13.74
N PHE A 182 -17.46 -13.36 -14.54
CA PHE A 182 -18.88 -13.64 -14.35
C PHE A 182 -19.14 -14.37 -13.03
N ALA A 183 -18.34 -15.41 -12.72
CA ALA A 183 -18.46 -16.16 -11.48
C ALA A 183 -18.24 -15.27 -10.24
N ASP A 184 -17.19 -14.44 -10.25
CA ASP A 184 -16.88 -13.50 -9.17
C ASP A 184 -18.02 -12.48 -8.97
N THR A 185 -18.59 -11.96 -10.07
CA THR A 185 -19.72 -11.02 -10.02
C THR A 185 -20.96 -11.67 -9.41
N ILE A 186 -21.29 -12.90 -9.81
CA ILE A 186 -22.44 -13.63 -9.25
C ILE A 186 -22.22 -13.92 -7.76
N SER A 187 -21.00 -14.32 -7.36
CA SER A 187 -20.66 -14.56 -5.96
C SER A 187 -20.85 -13.30 -5.11
N PHE A 188 -20.34 -12.17 -5.59
CA PHE A 188 -20.51 -10.88 -4.92
C PHE A 188 -21.99 -10.48 -4.75
N LEU A 189 -22.80 -10.62 -5.81
CA LEU A 189 -24.23 -10.32 -5.73
C LEU A 189 -24.95 -11.20 -4.71
N LYS A 190 -24.58 -12.48 -4.60
CA LYS A 190 -25.13 -13.40 -3.58
C LYS A 190 -24.74 -12.96 -2.17
N GLU A 191 -23.48 -12.60 -1.93
CA GLU A 191 -23.04 -12.10 -0.63
C GLU A 191 -23.78 -10.80 -0.25
N ALA A 192 -23.88 -9.85 -1.18
CA ALA A 192 -24.60 -8.60 -0.95
C ALA A 192 -26.09 -8.85 -0.62
N LEU A 193 -26.74 -9.76 -1.35
CA LEU A 193 -28.13 -10.15 -1.09
C LEU A 193 -28.30 -10.81 0.28
N ASN A 194 -27.36 -11.68 0.68
CA ASN A 194 -27.38 -12.31 2.01
C ASN A 194 -27.21 -11.27 3.11
N TYR A 195 -26.33 -10.30 2.93
CA TYR A 195 -26.14 -9.22 3.88
C TYR A 195 -27.39 -8.35 4.01
N LEU A 196 -28.04 -8.00 2.89
CA LEU A 196 -29.32 -7.28 2.90
C LEU A 196 -30.42 -8.07 3.62
N LYS A 197 -30.51 -9.38 3.41
CA LYS A 197 -31.46 -10.25 4.13
C LYS A 197 -31.19 -10.25 5.64
N MET A 198 -29.92 -10.34 6.06
CA MET A 198 -29.55 -10.26 7.47
C MET A 198 -29.96 -8.93 8.09
N LEU A 199 -29.75 -7.82 7.38
CA LEU A 199 -30.18 -6.50 7.83
C LEU A 199 -31.71 -6.44 7.97
N ILE A 200 -32.47 -6.87 6.95
CA ILE A 200 -33.93 -6.86 7.00
C ILE A 200 -34.46 -7.69 8.17
N ASN A 201 -33.91 -8.88 8.40
CA ASN A 201 -34.33 -9.77 9.49
C ASN A 201 -33.88 -9.30 10.89
N SER A 202 -33.11 -8.22 10.98
CA SER A 202 -32.68 -7.62 12.25
C SER A 202 -33.55 -6.43 12.70
N TRP A 203 -34.60 -6.10 11.93
CA TRP A 203 -35.66 -5.15 12.27
C TRP A 203 -36.98 -5.87 12.54
#